data_AF-A0A9W9WFY1-F1
#
_entry.id   AF-A0A9W9WFY1-F1
#
_cell.length_a   1.000
_cell.length_b   1.000
_cell.length_c   1.000
_cell.angle_alpha   90.00
_cell.angle_beta   90.00
_cell.angle_gamma   90.00
#
_symmetry.space_group_name_H-M   'P 1'
#
loop_
_entity.id
_entity.type
_entity.pdbx_description
1 polymer ?
#
loop_
_entity_poly.entity_id
_entity_poly.type
_entity_poly.pdbx_seq_one_letter_code
_entity_poly.pdbx_strand_id
1 'polypeptide(L)'
;METATEEPTNGHLGHPRFTIDEMLERYPRRRAKVIGQFEQQIDQGVNVESCREGIQWALENVPPTRPFDPTEPQGLHPDVLWRIQFLKYMYRDGDDVDEEEWVNYHAVLNAYRSGRLGVDPEKVTVWFAGELKLGPFPRCHLNEMAISTQISEWRAELGHGRVWIEDVCDRGRIAR
;
A
#
# COMPACT_ATOMS: atom_id res chain seq x y z
N MET A 1 -13.27 -32.36 41.75
CA MET A 1 -13.66 -33.01 40.48
C MET A 1 -14.11 -31.91 39.55
N GLU A 2 -13.35 -31.77 38.48
CA GLU A 2 -13.50 -30.79 37.40
C GLU A 2 -14.72 -31.10 36.53
N THR A 3 -15.38 -30.06 36.03
CA THR A 3 -15.95 -29.96 34.68
C THR A 3 -16.20 -28.47 34.43
N ALA A 4 -15.28 -27.80 33.76
CA ALA A 4 -15.33 -27.51 32.32
C ALA A 4 -16.19 -26.26 32.05
N THR A 5 -15.54 -25.10 32.15
CA THR A 5 -16.03 -23.83 31.60
C THR A 5 -15.65 -23.82 30.12
N GLU A 6 -16.63 -23.93 29.23
CA GLU A 6 -16.43 -23.70 27.80
C GLU A 6 -16.15 -22.21 27.57
N GLU A 7 -14.93 -21.88 27.17
CA GLU A 7 -14.61 -20.57 26.59
C GLU A 7 -15.11 -20.52 25.14
N PRO A 8 -15.77 -19.43 24.70
CA PRO A 8 -16.09 -19.25 23.30
C PRO A 8 -14.80 -18.94 22.52
N THR A 9 -14.41 -19.88 21.66
CA THR A 9 -13.34 -19.70 20.67
C THR A 9 -13.68 -18.54 19.74
N ASN A 10 -13.04 -17.39 19.97
CA ASN A 10 -12.94 -16.28 19.02
C ASN A 10 -12.10 -16.72 17.81
N GLY A 11 -12.72 -17.49 16.91
CA GLY A 11 -12.15 -17.91 15.64
C GLY A 11 -12.67 -17.05 14.50
N HIS A 12 -12.20 -15.80 14.40
CA HIS A 12 -12.26 -15.04 13.15
C HIS A 12 -10.93 -14.33 12.93
N LEU A 13 -9.86 -15.13 12.80
CA LEU A 13 -8.63 -14.74 12.15
C LEU A 13 -8.97 -14.51 10.68
N GLY A 14 -9.30 -13.27 10.35
CA GLY A 14 -9.54 -12.83 8.98
C GLY A 14 -8.26 -12.98 8.17
N HIS A 15 -8.19 -14.07 7.41
CA HIS A 15 -7.23 -14.30 6.32
C HIS A 15 -7.00 -13.03 5.48
N PRO A 16 -5.84 -12.91 4.82
CA PRO A 16 -5.60 -11.85 3.84
C PRO A 16 -6.76 -11.81 2.87
N ARG A 17 -7.37 -10.63 2.69
CA ARG A 17 -8.55 -10.52 1.83
C ARG A 17 -8.17 -10.69 0.35
N PHE A 18 -6.88 -10.56 0.00
CA PHE A 18 -6.32 -10.78 -1.34
C PHE A 18 -4.87 -11.28 -1.26
N THR A 19 -4.52 -12.26 -2.10
CA THR A 19 -3.17 -12.72 -2.43
C THR A 19 -2.46 -11.72 -3.35
N ILE A 20 -1.14 -11.83 -3.49
CA ILE A 20 -0.34 -11.00 -4.42
C ILE A 20 -0.87 -11.14 -5.85
N ASP A 21 -1.23 -12.36 -6.26
CA ASP A 21 -1.85 -12.62 -7.58
C ASP A 21 -3.20 -11.92 -7.74
N GLU A 22 -4.04 -11.89 -6.71
CA GLU A 22 -5.31 -11.15 -6.73
C GLU A 22 -5.11 -9.62 -6.73
N MET A 23 -4.03 -9.12 -6.12
CA MET A 23 -3.65 -7.71 -6.20
C MET A 23 -3.10 -7.35 -7.59
N LEU A 24 -2.33 -8.26 -8.19
CA LEU A 24 -1.83 -8.16 -9.57
C LEU A 24 -2.96 -8.16 -10.60
N GLU A 25 -3.97 -9.01 -10.42
CA GLU A 25 -5.18 -9.02 -11.26
C GLU A 25 -6.04 -7.76 -11.12
N ARG A 26 -5.95 -7.05 -9.98
CA ARG A 26 -6.75 -5.85 -9.74
C ARG A 26 -6.20 -4.60 -10.41
N TYR A 27 -4.93 -4.58 -10.76
CA TYR A 27 -4.30 -3.41 -11.36
C TYR A 27 -4.94 -3.04 -12.72
N PRO A 28 -5.15 -3.99 -13.66
CA PRO A 28 -5.93 -3.72 -14.88
C PRO A 28 -7.42 -3.47 -14.59
N ARG A 29 -7.96 -4.11 -13.54
CA ARG A 29 -9.37 -3.93 -13.14
C ARG A 29 -9.64 -2.54 -12.58
N ARG A 30 -8.66 -1.79 -12.07
CA ARG A 30 -8.87 -0.43 -11.53
C ARG A 30 -9.20 0.55 -12.65
N ARG A 31 -8.46 0.54 -13.77
CA ARG A 31 -8.79 1.34 -14.97
C ARG A 31 -10.17 0.96 -15.50
N ALA A 32 -10.42 -0.33 -15.71
CA ALA A 32 -11.69 -0.82 -16.22
C ALA A 32 -12.87 -0.51 -15.28
N LYS A 33 -12.67 -0.57 -13.97
CA LYS A 33 -13.70 -0.23 -12.97
C LYS A 33 -13.99 1.27 -12.95
N VAL A 34 -12.98 2.13 -12.99
CA VAL A 34 -13.15 3.59 -13.03
C VAL A 34 -13.89 3.98 -14.31
N ILE A 35 -13.47 3.44 -15.45
CA ILE A 35 -14.14 3.67 -16.74
C ILE A 35 -15.59 3.17 -16.67
N GLY A 36 -15.82 1.94 -16.21
CA GLY A 36 -17.17 1.36 -16.10
C GLY A 36 -18.10 2.13 -15.16
N GLN A 37 -17.58 2.76 -14.10
CA GLN A 37 -18.35 3.64 -13.22
C GLN A 37 -18.80 4.92 -13.93
N PHE A 38 -17.91 5.55 -14.70
CA PHE A 38 -18.26 6.72 -15.51
C PHE A 38 -19.20 6.36 -16.65
N GLU A 39 -19.01 5.23 -17.32
CA GLU A 39 -19.94 4.71 -18.34
C GLU A 39 -21.33 4.51 -17.75
N GLN A 40 -21.44 3.90 -16.57
CA GLN A 40 -22.73 3.72 -15.88
C GLN A 40 -23.40 5.06 -15.53
N GLN A 41 -22.62 6.08 -15.12
CA GLN A 41 -23.17 7.42 -14.82
C GLN A 41 -23.62 8.14 -16.09
N ILE A 42 -22.90 7.96 -17.21
CA ILE A 42 -23.30 8.46 -18.53
C ILE A 42 -24.63 7.83 -18.95
N ASP A 43 -24.79 6.51 -18.80
CA ASP A 43 -26.03 5.79 -19.12
C ASP A 43 -27.23 6.29 -18.29
N GLN A 44 -26.96 6.77 -17.07
CA GLN A 44 -27.97 7.38 -16.19
C GLN A 44 -28.21 8.88 -16.48
N GLY A 45 -27.49 9.47 -17.43
CA GLY A 45 -27.58 10.89 -17.76
C GLY A 45 -26.96 11.83 -16.72
N VAL A 46 -26.14 11.31 -15.81
CA VAL A 46 -25.53 12.07 -14.72
C VAL A 46 -24.21 12.68 -15.21
N ASN A 47 -24.11 14.01 -15.17
CA ASN A 47 -22.87 14.77 -15.41
C ASN A 47 -22.04 14.23 -16.60
N VAL A 48 -22.71 14.06 -17.76
CA VAL A 48 -22.17 13.34 -18.92
C VAL A 48 -20.83 13.89 -19.39
N GLU A 49 -20.65 15.21 -19.41
CA GLU A 49 -19.37 15.83 -19.79
C GLU A 49 -18.26 15.51 -18.79
N SER A 50 -18.50 15.70 -17.49
CA SER A 50 -17.52 15.38 -16.44
C SER A 50 -17.16 13.88 -16.42
N CYS A 51 -18.12 13.00 -16.71
CA CYS A 51 -17.85 11.57 -16.81
C CYS A 51 -16.96 11.24 -18.02
N ARG A 52 -17.15 11.91 -19.16
CA ARG A 52 -16.28 11.75 -20.34
C ARG A 52 -14.86 12.25 -20.07
N GLU A 53 -14.72 13.37 -19.38
CA GLU A 53 -13.42 13.87 -18.92
C GLU A 53 -12.75 12.88 -17.96
N GLY A 54 -13.52 12.31 -17.03
CA GLY A 54 -13.04 11.27 -16.11
C GLY A 54 -12.56 9.99 -16.81
N ILE A 55 -13.26 9.55 -17.86
CA ILE A 55 -12.81 8.43 -18.71
C ILE A 55 -11.51 8.79 -19.42
N GLN A 56 -11.43 9.97 -20.05
CA GLN A 56 -10.23 10.41 -20.76
C GLN A 56 -9.03 10.49 -19.81
N TRP A 57 -9.21 11.09 -18.64
CA TRP A 57 -8.19 11.15 -17.59
C TRP A 57 -7.74 9.73 -17.19
N ALA A 58 -8.66 8.79 -17.01
CA ALA A 58 -8.32 7.42 -16.64
C ALA A 58 -7.55 6.69 -17.76
N LEU A 59 -7.87 6.98 -19.03
CA LEU A 59 -7.17 6.39 -20.17
C LEU A 59 -5.72 6.87 -20.27
N GLU A 60 -5.49 8.16 -19.97
CA GLU A 60 -4.18 8.83 -20.03
C GLU A 60 -3.31 8.53 -18.81
N ASN A 61 -3.91 8.50 -17.62
CA ASN A 61 -3.16 8.48 -16.37
C ASN A 61 -3.04 7.09 -15.74
N VAL A 62 -3.96 6.17 -16.05
CA VAL A 62 -3.93 4.80 -15.51
C VAL A 62 -3.40 3.85 -16.60
N PRO A 63 -2.18 3.32 -16.49
CA PRO A 63 -1.65 2.41 -17.50
C PRO A 63 -2.50 1.13 -17.57
N PRO A 64 -2.74 0.59 -18.78
CA PRO A 64 -3.59 -0.59 -18.98
C PRO A 64 -2.92 -1.89 -18.49
N THR A 65 -1.60 -1.85 -18.33
CA THR A 65 -0.74 -2.95 -17.88
C THR A 65 0.08 -2.52 -16.67
N ARG A 66 0.78 -3.47 -16.04
CA ARG A 66 1.77 -3.16 -15.00
C ARG A 66 2.71 -2.05 -15.50
N PRO A 67 2.99 -1.00 -14.69
CA PRO A 67 3.92 0.05 -15.09
C PRO A 67 5.31 -0.56 -15.23
N PHE A 68 5.79 -0.78 -16.44
CA PHE A 68 7.17 -1.25 -16.63
C PHE A 68 8.12 -0.06 -16.55
N ASP A 69 9.01 -0.07 -15.57
CA ASP A 69 10.06 0.94 -15.42
C ASP A 69 11.42 0.33 -15.80
N PRO A 70 12.01 0.72 -16.95
CA PRO A 70 13.29 0.18 -17.40
C PRO A 70 14.48 0.62 -16.55
N THR A 71 14.30 1.58 -15.61
CA THR A 71 15.36 2.05 -14.71
C THR A 71 15.55 1.19 -13.47
N GLU A 72 14.64 0.24 -13.20
CA GLU A 72 14.76 -0.66 -12.07
C GLU A 72 15.85 -1.72 -12.27
N PRO A 73 16.55 -2.14 -11.20
CA PRO A 73 17.56 -3.19 -11.29
C PRO A 73 17.02 -4.48 -11.92
N GLN A 74 17.78 -5.03 -12.86
CA GLN A 74 17.46 -6.34 -13.45
C GLN A 74 17.71 -7.45 -12.43
N GLY A 75 16.89 -8.49 -12.45
CA GLY A 75 17.03 -9.66 -11.57
C GLY A 75 16.36 -9.55 -10.20
N LEU A 76 15.58 -8.49 -9.95
CA LEU A 76 14.70 -8.44 -8.78
C LEU A 76 13.63 -9.54 -8.86
N HIS A 77 13.22 -10.07 -7.70
CA HIS A 77 12.08 -10.97 -7.62
C HIS A 77 10.84 -10.30 -8.24
N PRO A 78 10.01 -11.01 -9.04
CA PRO A 78 8.84 -10.41 -9.69
C PRO A 78 7.92 -9.65 -8.75
N ASP A 79 7.71 -10.16 -7.53
CA ASP A 79 6.87 -9.50 -6.53
C ASP A 79 7.50 -8.20 -6.01
N VAL A 80 8.81 -8.17 -5.82
CA VAL A 80 9.56 -6.97 -5.42
C VAL A 80 9.47 -5.92 -6.51
N LEU A 81 9.70 -6.32 -7.76
CA LEU A 81 9.57 -5.43 -8.92
C LEU A 81 8.14 -4.86 -9.00
N TRP A 82 7.12 -5.70 -8.82
CA TRP A 82 5.74 -5.23 -8.78
C TRP A 82 5.50 -4.22 -7.64
N ARG A 83 5.98 -4.51 -6.42
CA ARG A 83 5.75 -3.60 -5.29
C ARG A 83 6.42 -2.25 -5.50
N ILE A 84 7.63 -2.22 -6.06
CA ILE A 84 8.29 -0.98 -6.45
C ILE A 84 7.44 -0.20 -7.47
N GLN A 85 6.93 -0.87 -8.51
CA GLN A 85 6.08 -0.24 -9.52
C GLN A 85 4.77 0.28 -8.93
N PHE A 86 4.17 -0.48 -8.00
CA PHE A 86 2.96 -0.09 -7.28
C PHE A 86 3.19 1.17 -6.45
N LEU A 87 4.28 1.23 -5.68
CA LEU A 87 4.64 2.41 -4.89
C LEU A 87 4.89 3.62 -5.80
N LYS A 88 5.66 3.46 -6.88
CA LYS A 88 5.88 4.52 -7.86
C LYS A 88 4.60 5.06 -8.49
N TYR A 89 3.65 4.18 -8.74
CA TYR A 89 2.35 4.57 -9.28
C TYR A 89 1.48 5.29 -8.25
N MET A 90 1.41 4.76 -7.02
CA MET A 90 0.60 5.36 -5.94
C MET A 90 1.10 6.74 -5.52
N TYR A 91 2.37 7.04 -5.76
CA TYR A 91 3.03 8.31 -5.46
C TYR A 91 3.46 9.05 -6.75
N ARG A 92 2.81 8.76 -7.89
CA ARG A 92 3.08 9.44 -9.16
C ARG A 92 2.45 10.83 -9.14
N ASP A 93 3.21 11.83 -9.58
CA ASP A 93 2.73 13.20 -9.79
C ASP A 93 2.15 13.91 -8.56
N GLY A 94 2.92 13.94 -7.46
CA GLY A 94 2.80 15.01 -6.47
C GLY A 94 1.41 15.23 -5.90
N ASP A 95 0.65 14.15 -5.63
CA ASP A 95 -0.33 14.18 -4.54
C ASP A 95 0.38 14.82 -3.32
N ASP A 96 -0.33 15.59 -2.49
CA ASP A 96 0.14 16.38 -1.32
C ASP A 96 0.87 15.52 -0.25
N VAL A 97 1.90 14.81 -0.65
CA VAL A 97 2.78 13.96 0.13
C VAL A 97 3.84 14.90 0.65
N ASP A 98 3.79 15.16 1.95
CA ASP A 98 4.75 16.03 2.60
C ASP A 98 6.18 15.47 2.48
N GLU A 99 7.16 16.36 2.61
CA GLU A 99 8.58 16.01 2.51
C GLU A 99 8.97 14.89 3.49
N GLU A 100 8.32 14.84 4.66
CA GLU A 100 8.57 13.81 5.68
C GLU A 100 8.15 12.41 5.21
N GLU A 101 7.03 12.29 4.50
CA GLU A 101 6.56 11.03 3.90
C GLU A 101 7.43 10.61 2.70
N TRP A 102 7.94 11.58 1.91
CA TRP A 102 8.86 11.34 0.80
C TRP A 102 10.17 10.65 1.21
N VAL A 103 10.71 11.00 2.38
CA VAL A 103 11.94 10.37 2.89
C VAL A 103 11.72 8.86 3.13
N ASN A 104 10.59 8.49 3.74
CA ASN A 104 10.24 7.08 3.96
C ASN A 104 10.00 6.34 2.63
N TYR A 105 9.28 6.96 1.69
CA TYR A 105 9.04 6.39 0.37
C TYR A 105 10.36 6.00 -0.32
N HIS A 106 11.33 6.92 -0.37
CA HIS A 106 12.62 6.65 -0.99
C HIS A 106 13.42 5.57 -0.26
N ALA A 107 13.36 5.56 1.08
CA ALA A 107 14.02 4.54 1.89
C ALA A 107 13.45 3.14 1.63
N VAL A 108 12.12 3.01 1.58
CA VAL A 108 11.43 1.74 1.29
C VAL A 108 11.78 1.24 -0.11
N LEU A 109 11.71 2.11 -1.14
CA LEU A 109 12.12 1.74 -2.50
C LEU A 109 13.58 1.24 -2.55
N ASN A 110 14.49 1.94 -1.89
CA ASN A 110 15.88 1.54 -1.84
C ASN A 110 16.08 0.22 -1.07
N ALA A 111 15.29 -0.05 -0.04
CA ALA A 111 15.32 -1.31 0.69
C ALA A 111 14.91 -2.50 -0.20
N TYR A 112 13.87 -2.34 -1.02
CA TYR A 112 13.48 -3.34 -2.01
C TYR A 112 14.56 -3.54 -3.09
N ARG A 113 15.07 -2.46 -3.68
CA ARG A 113 16.11 -2.52 -4.72
C ARG A 113 17.41 -3.18 -4.25
N SER A 114 17.78 -2.96 -2.99
CA SER A 114 18.97 -3.53 -2.38
C SER A 114 18.77 -4.95 -1.83
N GLY A 115 17.55 -5.49 -1.88
CA GLY A 115 17.22 -6.79 -1.30
C GLY A 115 17.16 -6.81 0.23
N ARG A 116 17.26 -5.65 0.90
CA ARG A 116 17.07 -5.55 2.36
C ARG A 116 15.61 -5.73 2.78
N LEU A 117 14.69 -5.53 1.85
CA LEU A 117 13.26 -5.78 2.03
C LEU A 117 12.78 -6.73 0.95
N GLY A 118 12.08 -7.79 1.37
CA GLY A 118 11.36 -8.71 0.50
C GLY A 118 9.85 -8.46 0.59
N VAL A 119 9.10 -8.97 -0.37
CA VAL A 119 7.64 -8.93 -0.34
C VAL A 119 7.13 -10.14 0.43
N ASP A 120 6.45 -9.90 1.54
CA ASP A 120 5.82 -10.92 2.36
C ASP A 120 4.41 -10.44 2.77
N PRO A 121 3.33 -11.10 2.29
CA PRO A 121 1.96 -10.67 2.54
C PRO A 121 1.53 -10.84 4.00
N GLU A 122 2.28 -11.55 4.83
CA GLU A 122 1.99 -11.75 6.25
C GLU A 122 2.80 -10.83 7.16
N LYS A 123 3.74 -10.07 6.61
CA LYS A 123 4.62 -9.20 7.40
C LYS A 123 4.47 -7.73 7.04
N VAL A 124 4.79 -6.90 8.02
CA VAL A 124 4.82 -5.44 7.89
C VAL A 124 6.15 -4.90 8.39
N THR A 125 6.51 -3.71 7.90
CA THR A 125 7.63 -2.93 8.42
C THR A 125 7.17 -1.51 8.75
N VAL A 126 7.76 -0.92 9.78
CA VAL A 126 7.46 0.44 10.22
C VAL A 126 8.71 1.30 10.06
N TRP A 127 8.55 2.41 9.35
CA TRP A 127 9.61 3.33 9.00
C TRP A 127 9.34 4.72 9.60
N PHE A 128 10.39 5.42 9.97
CA PHE A 128 10.34 6.80 10.45
C PHE A 128 11.56 7.56 9.96
N ALA A 129 11.35 8.72 9.34
CA ALA A 129 12.40 9.58 8.77
C ALA A 129 13.43 8.81 7.91
N GLY A 130 12.97 7.82 7.14
CA GLY A 130 13.80 7.01 6.25
C GLY A 130 14.50 5.82 6.90
N GLU A 131 14.28 5.58 8.19
CA GLU A 131 14.84 4.44 8.92
C GLU A 131 13.80 3.37 9.21
N LEU A 132 14.18 2.10 9.05
CA LEU A 132 13.40 0.96 9.52
C LEU A 132 13.46 0.91 11.05
N LYS A 133 12.35 1.20 11.73
CA LYS A 133 12.28 1.16 13.20
C LYS A 133 11.77 -0.17 13.72
N LEU A 134 10.79 -0.79 13.05
CA LEU A 134 10.22 -2.06 13.48
C LEU A 134 10.02 -3.02 12.30
N GLY A 135 10.29 -4.29 12.53
CA GLY A 135 10.03 -5.39 11.59
C GLY A 135 11.21 -5.78 10.72
N PRO A 136 10.99 -6.71 9.76
CA PRO A 136 9.70 -7.32 9.41
C PRO A 136 9.11 -8.20 10.52
N PHE A 137 7.83 -8.04 10.85
CA PHE A 137 7.11 -8.89 11.84
C PHE A 137 5.70 -9.23 11.36
N PRO A 138 5.05 -10.28 11.89
CA PRO A 138 3.70 -10.69 11.49
C PRO A 138 2.68 -9.55 11.62
N ARG A 139 1.85 -9.31 10.60
CA ARG A 139 0.84 -8.24 10.59
C ARG A 139 -0.06 -8.25 11.82
N CYS A 140 -0.44 -9.44 12.30
CA CYS A 140 -1.29 -9.58 13.48
C CYS A 140 -0.66 -9.01 14.78
N HIS A 141 0.65 -8.76 14.79
CA HIS A 141 1.35 -8.12 15.89
C HIS A 141 1.48 -6.59 15.73
N LEU A 142 0.97 -6.01 14.64
CA LEU A 142 0.97 -4.57 14.45
C LEU A 142 0.06 -3.92 15.51
N ASN A 143 0.67 -3.11 16.38
CA ASN A 143 -0.02 -2.36 17.40
C ASN A 143 0.23 -0.86 17.20
N GLU A 144 -0.73 -0.18 16.57
CA GLU A 144 -0.63 1.25 16.26
C GLU A 144 -0.50 2.12 17.52
N MET A 145 -1.12 1.72 18.64
CA MET A 145 -0.97 2.44 19.91
C MET A 145 0.47 2.36 20.42
N ALA A 146 1.10 1.18 20.35
CA ALA A 146 2.51 1.01 20.74
C ALA A 146 3.48 1.77 19.81
N ILE A 147 3.12 1.94 18.54
CA ILE A 147 3.86 2.80 17.61
C ILE A 147 3.71 4.26 18.04
N SER A 148 2.49 4.72 18.34
CA SER A 148 2.24 6.12 18.72
C SER A 148 3.03 6.56 19.96
N THR A 149 3.23 5.65 20.92
CA THR A 149 4.03 5.92 22.12
C THR A 149 5.52 6.06 21.83
N GLN A 150 6.03 5.42 20.77
CA GLN A 150 7.43 5.49 20.37
C GLN A 150 7.77 6.72 19.50
N ILE A 151 6.76 7.36 18.89
CA ILE A 151 6.98 8.53 17.99
C ILE A 151 7.78 9.64 18.69
N SER A 152 7.49 9.91 19.97
CA SER A 152 8.21 10.95 20.72
C SER A 152 9.71 10.64 20.87
N GLU A 153 10.07 9.37 21.06
CA GLU A 153 11.45 8.92 21.16
C GLU A 153 12.15 9.01 19.80
N TRP A 154 11.49 8.53 18.73
CA TRP A 154 12.04 8.64 17.37
C TRP A 154 12.21 10.09 16.93
N ARG A 155 11.30 10.99 17.36
CA ARG A 155 11.45 12.43 17.11
C ARG A 155 12.60 13.06 17.88
N ALA A 156 12.85 12.61 19.10
CA ALA A 156 14.01 13.07 19.87
C ALA A 156 15.33 12.60 19.25
N GLU A 157 15.35 11.41 18.65
CA GLU A 157 16.52 10.81 18.01
C GLU A 157 16.79 11.37 16.60
N LEU A 158 15.76 11.37 15.74
CA LEU A 158 15.90 11.62 14.29
C LEU A 158 15.35 12.98 13.86
N GLY A 159 14.69 13.72 14.76
CA GLY A 159 14.04 14.99 14.45
C GLY A 159 12.65 14.81 13.85
N HIS A 160 12.28 15.72 12.95
CA HIS A 160 10.97 15.70 12.29
C HIS A 160 10.80 14.49 11.37
N GLY A 161 9.59 13.96 11.31
CA GLY A 161 9.30 12.76 10.53
C GLY A 161 7.89 12.23 10.73
N ARG A 162 7.41 11.53 9.70
CA ARG A 162 6.17 10.75 9.71
C ARG A 162 6.46 9.26 9.86
N VAL A 163 5.50 8.57 10.46
CA VAL A 163 5.45 7.11 10.46
C VAL A 163 4.95 6.63 9.09
N TRP A 164 5.66 5.68 8.51
CA TRP A 164 5.22 4.93 7.35
C TRP A 164 5.11 3.46 7.71
N ILE A 165 3.93 2.86 7.51
CA ILE A 165 3.73 1.41 7.65
C ILE A 165 3.73 0.83 6.25
N GLU A 166 4.79 0.09 5.94
CA GLU A 166 4.89 -0.63 4.67
C GLU A 166 4.20 -1.98 4.84
N ASP A 167 2.94 -2.02 4.39
CA ASP A 167 2.08 -3.18 4.31
C ASP A 167 1.79 -3.51 2.84
N VAL A 168 2.19 -4.71 2.42
CA VAL A 168 2.02 -5.19 1.04
C VAL A 168 0.55 -5.45 0.71
N CYS A 169 -0.27 -5.89 1.67
CA CYS A 169 -1.68 -6.21 1.46
C CYS A 169 -2.61 -5.11 1.95
N ASP A 170 -2.13 -3.87 2.05
CA ASP A 170 -2.87 -2.75 2.62
C ASP A 170 -4.33 -2.72 2.13
N ARG A 171 -5.24 -2.64 3.11
CA ARG A 171 -6.70 -2.72 2.96
C ARG A 171 -7.33 -1.41 2.50
N GLY A 172 -6.50 -0.45 2.08
CA GLY A 172 -6.89 0.85 1.58
C GLY A 172 -6.78 1.92 2.67
N ARG A 173 -5.78 2.81 2.52
CA ARG A 173 -5.92 4.21 2.93
C ARG A 173 -7.09 4.80 2.14
N ILE A 174 -8.30 4.74 2.69
CA ILE A 174 -9.33 5.71 2.32
C ILE A 174 -8.89 7.00 2.98
N ALA A 175 -8.53 7.99 2.15
CA ALA A 175 -8.26 9.36 2.55
C ALA A 175 -9.31 9.80 3.59
N ARG A 176 -8.83 10.31 4.73
CA ARG A 176 -9.67 11.12 5.62
C ARG A 176 -9.51 12.57 5.24
#